data_AF-A0A7R9WZN9-F1
#
_entry.id   AF-A0A7R9WZN9-F1
#
_cell.length_a   1.000
_cell.length_b   1.000
_cell.length_c   1.000
_cell.angle_alpha   90.00
_cell.angle_beta   90.00
_cell.angle_gamma   90.00
#
_symmetry.space_group_name_H-M   'P 1'
#
loop_
_entity.id
_entity.type
_entity.pdbx_description
1 polymer ?
#
loop_
_entity_poly.entity_id
_entity_poly.type
_entity_poly.pdbx_seq_one_letter_code
_entity_poly.pdbx_strand_id
1 'polypeptide(L)'
;GRLLLLLSLGPTKRKPGPNGSMHQNRMGGTIGANNSSSNAANAGAGGSVQAFVYLEDAELWIRAADGRFVLSDFYTTVPRKTKKMTSNIQEHQQQQQGMDELASYEHAVRTGTLTSMMRGMKRKNRREQQQQQQPGFGRVMDASLSDYVTRAHCEDRMACAVCLGSKTEFQFWLGMYSKILAAGSHETQIRVLADMLLGRTRVSDDGGDDDDNDDEAMQTETKEGVGGRGGSGSGSGTRPTISSDYLCWWLNPAPDILQLDRTELVRSIIKETTRNRALQRLTQEISIDLQHAT
;
A
#
# COMPACT_ATOMS: atom_id res chain seq x y z
N GLY A 1 0.33 -1.87 27.98
CA GLY A 1 1.01 -2.94 27.22
C GLY A 1 0.02 -3.47 26.20
N ARG A 2 0.43 -3.71 24.95
CA ARG A 2 -0.49 -4.07 23.87
C ARG A 2 -0.80 -5.57 23.85
N LEU A 3 -2.04 -5.94 23.58
CA LEU A 3 -2.43 -7.34 23.36
C LEU A 3 -2.11 -7.74 21.92
N LEU A 4 -1.41 -8.85 21.76
CA LEU A 4 -1.06 -9.44 20.46
C LEU A 4 -1.83 -10.75 20.26
N LEU A 5 -2.59 -10.82 19.18
CA LEU A 5 -3.31 -12.03 18.75
C LEU A 5 -2.75 -12.51 17.41
N LEU A 6 -2.30 -13.76 17.35
CA LEU A 6 -1.85 -14.40 16.12
C LEU A 6 -2.92 -15.38 15.64
N LEU A 7 -3.48 -15.15 14.46
CA LEU A 7 -4.50 -16.00 13.86
C LEU A 7 -3.93 -16.74 12.64
N SER A 8 -4.22 -18.03 12.57
CA SER A 8 -3.96 -18.85 11.39
C SER A 8 -5.31 -19.23 10.78
N LEU A 9 -5.66 -18.59 9.66
CA LEU A 9 -6.91 -18.85 8.97
C LEU A 9 -6.75 -20.05 8.05
N GLY A 10 -6.93 -21.25 8.57
CA GLY A 10 -6.88 -22.47 7.76
C GLY A 10 -7.94 -22.46 6.65
N PRO A 11 -7.71 -23.17 5.53
CA PRO A 11 -8.71 -23.31 4.50
C PRO A 11 -9.95 -23.95 5.11
N THR A 12 -11.12 -23.31 4.97
CA THR A 12 -12.36 -23.93 5.39
C THR A 12 -12.52 -25.20 4.57
N LYS A 13 -12.48 -26.36 5.24
CA LYS A 13 -12.79 -27.63 4.59
C LYS A 13 -14.23 -27.52 4.12
N ARG A 14 -14.44 -27.13 2.86
CA ARG A 14 -15.74 -27.23 2.23
C ARG A 14 -16.09 -28.71 2.31
N LYS A 15 -17.05 -29.06 3.18
CA LYS A 15 -17.64 -30.40 3.14
C LYS A 15 -18.07 -30.60 1.70
N PRO A 16 -17.61 -31.65 1.00
CA PRO A 16 -18.15 -31.97 -0.30
C PRO A 16 -19.67 -32.03 -0.11
N GLY A 17 -20.39 -31.18 -0.84
CA GLY A 17 -21.84 -31.20 -0.80
C GLY A 17 -22.31 -32.63 -1.12
N PRO A 18 -23.43 -33.09 -0.55
CA PRO A 18 -24.00 -34.36 -0.94
C PRO A 18 -24.37 -34.26 -2.42
N ASN A 19 -23.50 -34.75 -3.29
CA ASN A 19 -23.80 -34.90 -4.70
C ASN A 19 -24.95 -35.88 -4.79
N GLY A 20 -26.15 -35.34 -5.04
CA GLY A 20 -27.25 -36.07 -5.61
C GLY A 20 -26.76 -36.72 -6.91
N SER A 21 -26.46 -38.00 -6.82
CA SER A 21 -26.29 -38.91 -7.94
C SER A 21 -27.60 -38.95 -8.72
N MET A 22 -27.77 -38.07 -9.71
CA MET A 22 -28.74 -38.28 -10.77
C MET A 22 -28.02 -38.85 -11.99
N HIS A 23 -28.38 -40.09 -12.30
CA HIS A 23 -27.95 -40.85 -13.46
C HIS A 23 -27.94 -40.03 -14.76
N GLN A 24 -26.83 -40.07 -15.48
CA GLN A 24 -26.86 -40.08 -16.94
C GLN A 24 -26.03 -41.25 -17.46
N ASN A 25 -26.76 -42.28 -17.91
CA ASN A 25 -26.26 -43.27 -18.83
C ASN A 25 -25.90 -42.58 -20.15
N ARG A 26 -24.64 -42.67 -20.58
CA ARG A 26 -24.33 -42.65 -22.00
C ARG A 26 -23.09 -43.50 -22.29
N MET A 27 -23.34 -44.59 -23.01
CA MET A 27 -22.32 -45.52 -23.49
C MET A 27 -21.43 -44.89 -24.57
N GLY A 28 -20.16 -45.35 -24.57
CA GLY A 28 -19.43 -45.67 -25.81
C GLY A 28 -18.54 -44.57 -26.37
N GLY A 29 -17.23 -44.67 -26.10
CA GLY A 29 -16.21 -43.85 -26.75
C GLY A 29 -14.83 -44.03 -26.14
N THR A 30 -14.12 -45.06 -26.61
CA THR A 30 -12.81 -45.52 -26.14
C THR A 30 -11.65 -44.67 -26.70
N ILE A 31 -10.57 -44.55 -25.90
CA ILE A 31 -9.16 -44.30 -26.27
C ILE A 31 -8.72 -42.83 -26.40
N GLY A 32 -7.90 -42.41 -25.42
CA GLY A 32 -7.13 -41.16 -25.45
C GLY A 32 -6.53 -40.84 -24.08
N ALA A 33 -5.72 -41.75 -23.52
CA ALA A 33 -5.07 -41.58 -22.23
C ALA A 33 -3.93 -40.54 -22.29
N ASN A 34 -4.28 -39.26 -22.33
CA ASN A 34 -3.36 -38.18 -21.97
C ASN A 34 -3.48 -37.92 -20.48
N ASN A 35 -2.46 -38.37 -19.75
CA ASN A 35 -2.30 -38.24 -18.32
C ASN A 35 -1.95 -36.78 -17.95
N SER A 36 -2.87 -35.85 -18.21
CA SER A 36 -2.81 -34.48 -17.69
C SER A 36 -3.29 -34.50 -16.24
N SER A 37 -2.40 -34.98 -15.37
CA SER A 37 -2.54 -34.95 -13.92
C SER A 37 -3.03 -33.58 -13.47
N SER A 38 -4.26 -33.56 -12.99
CA SER A 38 -5.00 -32.48 -12.36
C SER A 38 -4.34 -32.02 -11.05
N ASN A 39 -3.13 -31.49 -11.13
CA ASN A 39 -2.39 -30.89 -10.01
C ASN A 39 -2.80 -29.44 -9.72
N ALA A 40 -3.82 -28.91 -10.40
CA ALA A 40 -4.25 -27.51 -10.28
C ALA A 40 -5.10 -27.20 -9.03
N ALA A 41 -5.51 -28.19 -8.22
CA ALA A 41 -6.39 -27.97 -7.06
C ALA A 41 -5.66 -27.97 -5.69
N ASN A 42 -4.35 -28.22 -5.66
CA ASN A 42 -3.52 -28.19 -4.46
C ASN A 42 -2.54 -27.01 -4.44
N ALA A 43 -2.84 -25.92 -5.15
CA ALA A 43 -2.36 -24.60 -4.75
C ALA A 43 -3.04 -24.27 -3.43
N GLY A 44 -2.51 -24.88 -2.35
CA GLY A 44 -3.07 -24.83 -1.03
C GLY A 44 -3.36 -23.39 -0.68
N ALA A 45 -4.63 -23.12 -0.41
CA ALA A 45 -5.07 -22.08 0.48
C ALA A 45 -4.42 -22.34 1.85
N GLY A 46 -3.11 -22.12 1.93
CA GLY A 46 -2.33 -22.13 3.14
C GLY A 46 -2.79 -20.94 3.93
N GLY A 47 -3.31 -21.19 5.13
CA GLY A 47 -3.71 -20.13 6.02
C GLY A 47 -2.54 -19.17 6.22
N SER A 48 -2.69 -17.94 5.76
CA SER A 48 -1.74 -16.90 6.03
C SER A 48 -1.83 -16.58 7.51
N VAL A 49 -0.73 -16.79 8.23
CA VAL A 49 -0.62 -16.28 9.60
C VAL A 49 -0.80 -14.75 9.53
N GLN A 50 -1.64 -14.23 10.40
CA GLN A 50 -1.90 -12.80 10.54
C GLN A 50 -1.66 -12.41 11.99
N ALA A 51 -1.10 -11.22 12.20
CA ALA A 51 -0.96 -10.62 13.52
C ALA A 51 -1.97 -9.50 13.69
N PHE A 52 -2.63 -9.49 14.84
CA PHE A 52 -3.57 -8.46 15.24
C PHE A 52 -3.11 -7.84 16.56
N VAL A 53 -3.24 -6.52 16.64
CA VAL A 53 -2.91 -5.75 17.84
C VAL A 53 -4.17 -5.03 18.29
N TYR A 54 -4.47 -5.09 19.59
CA TYR A 54 -5.55 -4.32 20.17
C TYR A 54 -5.07 -2.90 20.47
N LEU A 55 -5.74 -1.90 19.89
CA LEU A 55 -5.55 -0.49 20.22
C LEU A 55 -6.56 -0.10 21.29
N GLU A 56 -6.08 0.21 22.48
CA GLU A 56 -6.92 0.58 23.63
C GLU A 56 -7.66 1.90 23.38
N ASP A 57 -6.97 2.92 22.86
CA ASP A 57 -7.53 4.24 22.59
C ASP A 57 -8.68 4.23 21.56
N ALA A 58 -8.70 3.23 20.68
CA ALA A 58 -9.68 3.09 19.60
C ALA A 58 -10.61 1.89 19.81
N GLU A 59 -10.44 1.15 20.92
CA GLU A 59 -11.18 -0.08 21.27
C GLU A 59 -11.34 -1.08 20.10
N LEU A 60 -10.30 -1.23 19.28
CA LEU A 60 -10.37 -2.03 18.06
C LEU A 60 -9.13 -2.90 17.84
N TRP A 61 -9.35 -4.01 17.14
CA TRP A 61 -8.27 -4.88 16.66
C TRP A 61 -7.82 -4.42 15.28
N ILE A 62 -6.57 -3.98 15.16
CA ILE A 62 -5.93 -3.74 13.86
C ILE A 62 -5.16 -4.98 13.42
N ARG A 63 -5.15 -5.24 12.11
CA ARG A 63 -4.25 -6.24 11.53
C ARG A 63 -2.86 -5.61 11.35
N ALA A 64 -1.92 -5.96 12.23
CA ALA A 64 -0.56 -5.45 12.22
C ALA A 64 0.37 -6.17 11.23
N ALA A 65 0.12 -7.43 10.87
CA ALA A 65 0.90 -8.13 9.85
C ALA A 65 0.08 -9.18 9.10
N ASP A 66 0.39 -9.38 7.82
CA ASP A 66 -0.34 -10.31 6.94
C ASP A 66 0.62 -11.06 6.02
N GLY A 67 0.63 -12.39 6.13
CA GLY A 67 1.46 -13.26 5.28
C GLY A 67 1.07 -13.23 3.79
N ARG A 68 -0.10 -12.69 3.43
CA ARG A 68 -0.53 -12.56 2.03
C ARG A 68 0.30 -11.56 1.23
N PHE A 69 0.99 -10.63 1.88
CA PHE A 69 1.93 -9.73 1.23
C PHE A 69 3.21 -10.42 0.74
N VAL A 70 3.33 -11.75 0.82
CA VAL A 70 4.45 -12.53 0.24
C VAL A 70 4.72 -12.23 -1.25
N LEU A 71 3.72 -11.72 -1.97
CA LEU A 71 3.85 -11.34 -3.37
C LEU A 71 4.47 -9.96 -3.57
N SER A 72 4.47 -9.08 -2.56
CA SER A 72 5.10 -7.76 -2.61
C SER A 72 6.61 -7.89 -2.70
N ASP A 73 7.24 -7.07 -3.54
CA ASP A 73 8.70 -7.05 -3.71
C ASP A 73 9.44 -6.64 -2.41
N PHE A 74 8.75 -5.92 -1.52
CA PHE A 74 9.29 -5.52 -0.22
C PHE A 74 8.97 -6.46 0.94
N TYR A 75 8.36 -7.62 0.70
CA TYR A 75 7.99 -8.55 1.78
C TYR A 75 9.17 -9.02 2.63
N THR A 76 10.36 -9.11 2.04
CA THR A 76 11.60 -9.50 2.74
C THR A 76 12.38 -8.29 3.26
N THR A 77 11.95 -7.07 2.91
CA THR A 77 12.58 -5.84 3.34
C THR A 77 12.01 -5.45 4.69
N VAL A 78 12.81 -5.62 5.74
CA VAL A 78 12.45 -5.22 7.10
C VAL A 78 13.21 -3.93 7.39
N PRO A 79 12.62 -2.96 8.11
CA PRO A 79 13.39 -1.95 8.81
C PRO A 79 14.51 -2.65 9.58
N ARG A 80 15.74 -2.59 9.06
CA ARG A 80 16.88 -3.18 9.77
C ARG A 80 17.21 -2.19 10.86
N LYS A 81 17.16 -2.65 12.11
CA LYS A 81 17.81 -1.96 13.23
C LYS A 81 19.22 -1.63 12.77
N THR A 82 19.46 -0.38 12.41
CA THR A 82 20.83 0.10 12.25
C THR A 82 21.38 -0.04 13.65
N LYS A 83 22.17 -1.09 13.88
CA LYS A 83 22.88 -1.26 15.15
C LYS A 83 23.81 -0.08 15.22
N LYS A 84 23.35 1.04 15.79
CA LYS A 84 24.21 2.14 16.18
C LYS A 84 25.20 1.51 17.14
N MET A 85 26.43 1.41 16.67
CA MET A 85 27.57 0.80 17.32
C MET A 85 27.98 1.73 18.45
N THR A 86 27.16 1.81 19.50
CA THR A 86 27.46 2.54 20.73
C THR A 86 27.49 1.52 21.84
N SER A 87 28.67 0.90 21.99
CA SER A 87 29.11 0.33 23.25
C SER A 87 29.02 1.41 24.34
N ASN A 88 28.48 1.02 25.49
CA ASN A 88 28.39 1.81 26.73
C ASN A 88 27.25 2.84 26.73
N ILE A 89 26.07 2.44 27.20
CA ILE A 89 25.17 3.20 28.09
C ILE A 89 24.00 2.25 28.40
N GLN A 90 23.96 1.76 29.63
CA GLN A 90 23.07 0.70 30.11
C GLN A 90 21.72 1.24 30.63
N GLU A 91 21.48 2.56 30.57
CA GLU A 91 20.41 3.22 31.35
C GLU A 91 19.26 3.85 30.54
N HIS A 92 19.15 3.66 29.22
CA HIS A 92 18.03 4.20 28.41
C HIS A 92 17.11 3.14 27.78
N GLN A 93 17.05 1.94 28.34
CA GLN A 93 16.27 0.83 27.78
C GLN A 93 14.73 0.98 27.83
N GLN A 94 14.17 1.90 28.63
CA GLN A 94 12.70 2.00 28.75
C GLN A 94 12.02 2.83 27.65
N GLN A 95 12.71 3.76 26.96
CA GLN A 95 12.08 4.56 25.89
C GLN A 95 12.19 3.95 24.48
N GLN A 96 12.98 2.89 24.28
CA GLN A 96 13.13 2.25 22.96
C GLN A 96 12.12 1.12 22.70
N GLN A 97 11.24 0.78 23.65
CA GLN A 97 10.37 -0.41 23.53
C GLN A 97 9.32 -0.35 22.40
N GLY A 98 9.02 0.82 21.82
CA GLY A 98 8.04 0.95 20.74
C GLY A 98 8.61 1.11 19.31
N MET A 99 9.93 1.17 19.14
CA MET A 99 10.53 1.73 17.91
C MET A 99 10.49 0.80 16.69
N ASP A 100 10.25 -0.49 16.89
CA ASP A 100 10.29 -1.53 15.83
C ASP A 100 9.25 -2.64 16.07
N GLU A 101 8.07 -2.30 16.60
CA GLU A 101 7.02 -3.27 16.89
C GLU A 101 6.47 -3.91 15.61
N LEU A 102 6.27 -3.13 14.54
CA LEU A 102 5.69 -3.64 13.28
C LEU A 102 6.61 -4.68 12.63
N ALA A 103 7.92 -4.40 12.56
CA ALA A 103 8.94 -5.30 12.07
C ALA A 103 8.98 -6.61 12.88
N SER A 104 8.79 -6.53 14.19
CA SER A 104 8.69 -7.71 15.07
C SER A 104 7.47 -8.57 14.73
N TYR A 105 6.30 -7.96 14.53
CA TYR A 105 5.07 -8.66 14.15
C TYR A 105 5.20 -9.33 12.77
N GLU A 106 5.79 -8.66 11.79
CA GLU A 106 6.05 -9.27 10.48
C GLU A 106 7.04 -10.42 10.56
N HIS A 107 8.09 -10.29 11.37
CA HIS A 107 9.02 -11.39 11.59
C HIS A 107 8.28 -12.59 12.20
N ALA A 108 7.39 -12.36 13.16
CA ALA A 108 6.58 -13.41 13.77
C ALA A 108 5.65 -14.12 12.77
N VAL A 109 5.00 -13.35 11.88
CA VAL A 109 4.18 -13.88 10.79
C VAL A 109 5.02 -14.67 9.79
N ARG A 110 6.16 -14.13 9.34
CA ARG A 110 7.05 -14.75 8.35
C ARG A 110 7.67 -16.05 8.82
N THR A 111 8.19 -16.05 10.04
CA THR A 111 8.81 -17.23 10.63
C THR A 111 7.77 -18.24 11.11
N GLY A 112 6.49 -17.86 11.06
CA GLY A 112 5.39 -18.66 11.56
C GLY A 112 5.63 -19.08 13.00
N THR A 113 6.32 -18.26 13.82
CA THR A 113 6.99 -18.66 15.08
C THR A 113 6.09 -19.17 16.20
N LEU A 114 4.80 -19.40 15.98
CA LEU A 114 3.99 -20.27 16.84
C LEU A 114 3.91 -21.73 16.37
N THR A 115 4.31 -22.06 15.14
CA THR A 115 4.41 -23.45 14.67
C THR A 115 5.73 -24.13 15.06
N SER A 116 6.71 -23.39 15.62
CA SER A 116 7.99 -23.95 16.08
C SER A 116 8.00 -24.48 17.51
N MET A 117 6.95 -24.24 18.33
CA MET A 117 6.73 -25.09 19.52
C MET A 117 6.18 -26.48 19.14
N MET A 118 5.87 -26.73 17.86
CA MET A 118 5.48 -28.02 17.33
C MET A 118 6.24 -28.39 16.05
N ARG A 119 7.56 -28.59 16.14
CA ARG A 119 8.27 -29.69 15.45
C ARG A 119 9.74 -29.71 15.82
N GLY A 120 10.04 -30.45 16.88
CA GLY A 120 11.31 -31.15 16.99
C GLY A 120 11.45 -32.12 15.82
N MET A 121 11.92 -31.65 14.67
CA MET A 121 12.41 -32.52 13.62
C MET A 121 13.57 -31.82 12.89
N LYS A 122 14.77 -32.19 13.35
CA LYS A 122 16.05 -32.10 12.65
C LYS A 122 15.87 -32.15 11.13
N ARG A 123 16.52 -31.24 10.38
CA ARG A 123 17.26 -31.55 9.13
C ARG A 123 17.94 -30.32 8.53
N LYS A 124 19.20 -30.11 8.91
CA LYS A 124 20.39 -30.14 8.04
C LYS A 124 20.36 -29.54 6.60
N ASN A 125 19.47 -28.62 6.20
CA ASN A 125 19.46 -28.02 4.85
C ASN A 125 19.67 -26.49 4.83
N ARG A 126 20.58 -25.96 5.66
CA ARG A 126 20.89 -24.51 5.68
C ARG A 126 21.83 -24.05 4.56
N ARG A 127 22.22 -24.93 3.63
CA ARG A 127 23.13 -24.59 2.50
C ARG A 127 22.44 -24.37 1.15
N GLU A 128 21.14 -24.61 1.02
CA GLU A 128 20.44 -24.47 -0.28
C GLU A 128 19.61 -23.17 -0.39
N GLN A 129 19.32 -22.48 0.71
CA GLN A 129 18.55 -21.22 0.68
C GLN A 129 19.32 -19.98 0.20
N GLN A 130 20.63 -20.08 -0.06
CA GLN A 130 21.39 -18.99 -0.69
C GLN A 130 21.54 -19.13 -2.22
N GLN A 131 21.04 -20.21 -2.83
CA GLN A 131 21.17 -20.43 -4.30
C GLN A 131 19.85 -20.37 -5.08
N GLN A 132 18.73 -20.02 -4.47
CA GLN A 132 17.44 -19.84 -5.17
C GLN A 132 17.05 -18.37 -5.42
N GLN A 133 18.03 -17.51 -5.69
CA GLN A 133 17.79 -16.41 -6.63
C GLN A 133 18.02 -16.96 -8.04
N GLN A 134 17.14 -17.85 -8.51
CA GLN A 134 17.17 -18.27 -9.91
C GLN A 134 16.34 -17.28 -10.74
N PRO A 135 16.94 -16.56 -11.70
CA PRO A 135 16.24 -15.85 -12.74
C PRO A 135 15.93 -16.89 -13.83
N GLY A 136 14.70 -17.40 -13.95
CA GLY A 136 14.49 -18.35 -15.05
C GLY A 136 13.12 -18.95 -15.31
N PHE A 137 12.20 -18.99 -14.35
CA PHE A 137 10.90 -19.64 -14.59
C PHE A 137 9.74 -18.83 -14.00
N GLY A 138 9.06 -18.05 -14.85
CA GLY A 138 7.61 -17.89 -14.77
C GLY A 138 7.00 -16.60 -14.19
N ARG A 139 7.76 -15.54 -13.85
CA ARG A 139 7.15 -14.23 -13.52
C ARG A 139 7.02 -13.36 -14.77
N VAL A 140 6.11 -13.76 -15.67
CA VAL A 140 5.30 -12.76 -16.40
C VAL A 140 4.01 -12.60 -15.61
N MET A 141 4.12 -12.43 -14.29
CA MET A 141 3.07 -11.67 -13.60
C MET A 141 3.16 -10.29 -14.23
N ASP A 142 2.03 -9.84 -14.78
CA ASP A 142 1.90 -8.51 -15.33
C ASP A 142 2.58 -7.53 -14.36
N ALA A 143 3.57 -6.78 -14.85
CA ALA A 143 4.34 -5.86 -14.02
C ALA A 143 3.40 -4.91 -13.24
N SER A 144 2.22 -4.66 -13.80
CA SER A 144 1.12 -3.94 -13.16
C SER A 144 0.66 -4.59 -11.84
N LEU A 145 0.42 -5.91 -11.80
CA LEU A 145 -0.11 -6.58 -10.61
C LEU A 145 0.91 -6.61 -9.46
N SER A 146 2.18 -6.82 -9.79
CA SER A 146 3.26 -6.78 -8.79
C SER A 146 3.39 -5.37 -8.18
N ASP A 147 3.23 -4.34 -9.01
CA ASP A 147 3.24 -2.93 -8.57
C ASP A 147 2.08 -2.64 -7.62
N TYR A 148 0.84 -3.04 -7.97
CA TYR A 148 -0.33 -2.85 -7.10
C TYR A 148 -0.18 -3.52 -5.74
N VAL A 149 0.27 -4.78 -5.71
CA VAL A 149 0.44 -5.51 -4.44
C VAL A 149 1.54 -4.88 -3.58
N THR A 150 2.63 -4.43 -4.19
CA THR A 150 3.74 -3.79 -3.47
C THR A 150 3.34 -2.41 -2.94
N ARG A 151 2.57 -1.63 -3.71
CA ARG A 151 2.00 -0.35 -3.26
C ARG A 151 1.01 -0.54 -2.11
N ALA A 152 0.05 -1.44 -2.26
CA ALA A 152 -0.93 -1.76 -1.22
C ALA A 152 -0.25 -2.27 0.06
N HIS A 153 0.85 -3.01 -0.07
CA HIS A 153 1.67 -3.39 1.07
C HIS A 153 2.24 -2.16 1.77
N CYS A 154 2.93 -1.27 1.07
CA CYS A 154 3.47 -0.04 1.66
C CYS A 154 2.40 0.81 2.36
N GLU A 155 1.22 0.97 1.75
CA GLU A 155 0.08 1.69 2.33
C GLU A 155 -0.40 1.04 3.64
N ASP A 156 -0.61 -0.28 3.64
CA ASP A 156 -0.97 -1.05 4.84
C ASP A 156 0.10 -0.92 5.95
N ARG A 157 1.39 -0.95 5.60
CA ARG A 157 2.49 -0.78 6.56
C ARG A 157 2.58 0.64 7.13
N MET A 158 2.39 1.68 6.30
CA MET A 158 2.34 3.07 6.79
C MET A 158 1.16 3.28 7.74
N ALA A 159 -0.04 2.79 7.37
CA ALA A 159 -1.21 2.87 8.23
C ALA A 159 -1.00 2.16 9.57
N CYS A 160 -0.41 0.96 9.56
CA CYS A 160 -0.05 0.24 10.78
C CYS A 160 0.98 1.02 11.62
N ALA A 161 2.00 1.60 10.99
CA ALA A 161 3.01 2.39 11.71
C ALA A 161 2.39 3.62 12.39
N VAL A 162 1.44 4.31 11.74
CA VAL A 162 0.67 5.40 12.35
C VAL A 162 -0.13 4.90 13.56
N CYS A 163 -0.89 3.82 13.39
CA CYS A 163 -1.70 3.24 14.46
C CYS A 163 -0.86 2.78 15.67
N LEU A 164 0.35 2.27 15.40
CA LEU A 164 1.27 1.81 16.44
C LEU A 164 2.14 2.93 17.02
N GLY A 165 2.07 4.15 16.50
CA GLY A 165 2.90 5.27 16.96
C GLY A 165 4.38 5.19 16.54
N SER A 166 4.70 4.38 15.54
CA SER A 166 6.08 4.07 15.15
C SER A 166 6.61 5.04 14.08
N LYS A 167 7.26 6.12 14.55
CA LYS A 167 7.82 7.19 13.69
C LYS A 167 8.80 6.66 12.65
N THR A 168 9.73 5.81 13.08
CA THR A 168 10.81 5.25 12.25
C THR A 168 10.28 4.32 11.18
N GLU A 169 9.32 3.46 11.53
CA GLU A 169 8.72 2.54 10.57
C GLU A 169 7.85 3.28 9.57
N PHE A 170 7.13 4.31 10.02
CA PHE A 170 6.38 5.20 9.12
C PHE A 170 7.30 5.86 8.08
N GLN A 171 8.38 6.50 8.52
CA GLN A 171 9.36 7.14 7.62
C GLN A 171 9.98 6.14 6.65
N PHE A 172 10.33 4.94 7.14
CA PHE A 172 10.87 3.87 6.33
C PHE A 172 9.89 3.47 5.21
N TRP A 173 8.65 3.17 5.58
CA TRP A 173 7.63 2.72 4.61
C TRP A 173 7.19 3.83 3.66
N LEU A 174 7.17 5.10 4.11
CA LEU A 174 6.97 6.26 3.23
C LEU A 174 8.08 6.38 2.18
N GLY A 175 9.33 6.18 2.58
CA GLY A 175 10.46 6.16 1.65
C GLY A 175 10.34 5.03 0.61
N MET A 176 9.95 3.83 1.06
CA MET A 176 9.72 2.69 0.16
C MET A 176 8.55 2.95 -0.80
N TYR A 177 7.45 3.52 -0.32
CA TYR A 177 6.31 3.91 -1.13
C TYR A 177 6.68 4.95 -2.19
N SER A 178 7.36 6.02 -1.76
CA SER A 178 7.84 7.09 -2.64
C SER A 178 8.76 6.57 -3.74
N LYS A 179 9.63 5.61 -3.40
CA LYS A 179 10.53 4.95 -4.35
C LYS A 179 9.76 4.15 -5.41
N ILE A 180 8.70 3.41 -5.04
CA ILE A 180 7.87 2.70 -6.02
C ILE A 180 7.14 3.69 -6.92
N LEU A 181 6.51 4.71 -6.34
CA LEU A 181 5.79 5.71 -7.11
C LEU A 181 6.72 6.41 -8.11
N ALA A 182 7.94 6.75 -7.66
CA ALA A 182 8.95 7.34 -8.52
C ALA A 182 9.39 6.38 -9.62
N ALA A 183 9.60 5.09 -9.33
CA ALA A 183 9.99 4.10 -10.34
C ALA A 183 8.89 3.85 -11.40
N GLY A 184 7.63 3.89 -10.99
CA GLY A 184 6.46 3.72 -11.87
C GLY A 184 6.00 5.00 -12.58
N SER A 185 6.67 6.14 -12.37
CA SER A 185 6.24 7.46 -12.88
C SER A 185 4.78 7.80 -12.49
N HIS A 186 4.36 7.44 -11.28
CA HIS A 186 3.03 7.68 -10.74
C HIS A 186 2.86 9.15 -10.29
N GLU A 187 2.92 10.09 -11.24
CA GLU A 187 2.98 11.54 -11.00
C GLU A 187 1.81 12.04 -10.13
N THR A 188 0.59 11.63 -10.46
CA THR A 188 -0.63 12.03 -9.74
C THR A 188 -0.59 11.61 -8.27
N GLN A 189 -0.16 10.38 -7.97
CA GLN A 189 -0.09 9.87 -6.61
C GLN A 189 1.01 10.55 -5.79
N ILE A 190 2.15 10.87 -6.41
CA ILE A 190 3.23 11.63 -5.76
C ILE A 190 2.75 13.04 -5.41
N ARG A 191 2.05 13.69 -6.35
CA ARG A 191 1.46 15.01 -6.12
C ARG A 191 0.46 14.98 -4.96
N VAL A 192 -0.46 14.02 -4.96
CA VAL A 192 -1.43 13.81 -3.86
C VAL A 192 -0.72 13.60 -2.53
N LEU A 193 0.29 12.74 -2.48
CA LEU A 193 1.06 12.46 -1.27
C LEU A 193 1.77 13.71 -0.73
N ALA A 194 2.39 14.50 -1.62
CA ALA A 194 3.05 15.75 -1.23
C ALA A 194 2.05 16.80 -0.76
N ASP A 195 0.94 16.98 -1.47
CA ASP A 195 -0.10 17.95 -1.10
C ASP A 195 -0.73 17.60 0.25
N MET A 196 -0.99 16.31 0.52
CA MET A 196 -1.48 15.84 1.84
C MET A 196 -0.49 16.18 2.96
N LEU A 197 0.81 15.90 2.77
CA LEU A 197 1.83 16.21 3.77
C LEU A 197 2.00 17.71 3.97
N LEU A 198 1.82 18.53 2.93
CA LEU A 198 1.84 19.99 3.03
C LEU A 198 0.54 20.59 3.59
N GLY A 199 -0.46 19.77 3.96
CA GLY A 199 -1.75 20.23 4.46
C GLY A 199 -2.61 20.94 3.41
N ARG A 200 -2.37 20.65 2.12
CA ARG A 200 -3.05 21.27 0.98
C ARG A 200 -4.18 20.41 0.41
N THR A 201 -4.75 19.51 1.21
CA THR A 201 -5.98 18.79 0.81
C THR A 201 -7.04 19.81 0.48
N ARG A 202 -7.25 20.02 -0.83
CA ARG A 202 -8.34 20.82 -1.38
C ARG A 202 -9.60 20.03 -1.08
N VAL A 203 -10.11 20.17 0.15
CA VAL A 203 -11.55 20.10 0.34
C VAL A 203 -12.02 21.20 -0.58
N SER A 204 -12.55 20.81 -1.74
CA SER A 204 -13.30 21.74 -2.56
C SER A 204 -14.41 22.21 -1.63
N ASP A 205 -14.18 23.36 -0.98
CA ASP A 205 -15.21 24.20 -0.43
C ASP A 205 -15.91 24.75 -1.68
N ASP A 206 -16.58 23.83 -2.40
CA ASP A 206 -17.56 24.09 -3.41
C ASP A 206 -18.72 24.67 -2.61
N GLY A 207 -18.50 25.92 -2.19
CA GLY A 207 -19.54 26.78 -1.72
C GLY A 207 -20.61 26.67 -2.77
N GLY A 208 -21.71 26.04 -2.39
CA GLY A 208 -22.99 26.31 -2.99
C GLY A 208 -23.21 27.80 -2.85
N ASP A 209 -22.70 28.56 -3.82
CA ASP A 209 -23.46 29.68 -4.33
C ASP A 209 -24.61 29.01 -5.07
N ASP A 210 -25.65 28.76 -4.28
CA ASP A 210 -27.03 28.74 -4.68
C ASP A 210 -27.26 29.94 -5.61
N ASP A 211 -27.00 29.74 -6.91
CA ASP A 211 -27.41 30.65 -7.96
C ASP A 211 -28.92 30.42 -8.18
N ASP A 212 -29.71 30.78 -7.16
CA ASP A 212 -31.15 31.06 -7.21
C ASP A 212 -31.37 32.29 -8.10
N ASN A 213 -31.05 32.17 -9.39
CA ASN A 213 -31.47 33.10 -10.43
C ASN A 213 -32.70 32.52 -11.15
N ASP A 214 -33.77 32.38 -10.38
CA ASP A 214 -35.13 32.44 -10.91
C ASP A 214 -35.45 33.92 -11.18
N ASP A 215 -35.22 34.42 -12.39
CA ASP A 215 -35.98 35.57 -12.92
C ASP A 215 -35.95 35.66 -14.47
N GLU A 216 -37.13 35.39 -15.02
CA GLU A 216 -37.78 35.93 -16.23
C GLU A 216 -37.06 36.04 -17.60
N ALA A 217 -37.56 35.20 -18.51
CA ALA A 217 -37.91 35.45 -19.91
C ALA A 217 -37.63 36.84 -20.54
N MET A 218 -36.92 36.85 -21.67
CA MET A 218 -37.35 37.63 -22.85
C MET A 218 -36.79 37.07 -24.16
N GLN A 219 -37.70 36.85 -25.11
CA GLN A 219 -37.43 36.48 -26.50
C GLN A 219 -36.63 37.57 -27.24
N THR A 220 -35.81 37.22 -28.22
CA THR A 220 -35.82 37.84 -29.56
C THR A 220 -34.92 37.09 -30.56
N GLU A 221 -35.40 37.05 -31.79
CA GLU A 221 -34.91 36.31 -32.96
C GLU A 221 -33.65 36.90 -33.64
N THR A 222 -32.97 36.02 -34.39
CA THR A 222 -32.23 36.25 -35.65
C THR A 222 -31.03 37.22 -35.69
N LYS A 223 -29.85 36.66 -36.04
CA LYS A 223 -29.15 36.99 -37.30
C LYS A 223 -27.94 36.09 -37.54
N GLU A 224 -27.93 35.44 -38.69
CA GLU A 224 -26.74 34.83 -39.27
C GLU A 224 -25.69 35.90 -39.57
N GLY A 225 -24.46 35.67 -39.09
CA GLY A 225 -23.34 36.59 -39.24
C GLY A 225 -22.02 35.83 -39.26
N VAL A 226 -21.49 35.67 -40.47
CA VAL A 226 -20.18 35.11 -40.82
C VAL A 226 -19.04 35.94 -40.21
N GLY A 227 -18.05 35.25 -39.64
CA GLY A 227 -16.66 35.73 -39.56
C GLY A 227 -16.16 36.15 -38.18
N GLY A 228 -15.24 35.36 -37.62
CA GLY A 228 -14.52 35.73 -36.40
C GLY A 228 -13.42 34.73 -36.03
N ARG A 229 -12.27 34.82 -36.71
CA ARG A 229 -11.02 34.14 -36.33
C ARG A 229 -10.48 34.74 -35.02
N GLY A 230 -9.98 33.88 -34.14
CA GLY A 230 -8.86 34.23 -33.26
C GLY A 230 -9.19 34.61 -31.82
N GLY A 231 -9.88 33.73 -31.09
CA GLY A 231 -9.89 33.78 -29.62
C GLY A 231 -8.82 32.85 -29.05
N SER A 232 -7.64 33.40 -28.72
CA SER A 232 -6.70 32.75 -27.81
C SER A 232 -7.34 32.65 -26.43
N GLY A 233 -8.11 31.59 -26.22
CA GLY A 233 -8.62 31.22 -24.92
C GLY A 233 -7.45 30.99 -24.00
N SER A 234 -7.23 31.94 -23.08
CA SER A 234 -6.41 31.76 -21.91
C SER A 234 -7.05 30.64 -21.10
N GLY A 235 -6.66 29.40 -21.41
CA GLY A 235 -7.12 28.21 -20.72
C GLY A 235 -6.70 28.35 -19.28
N SER A 236 -7.63 28.81 -18.44
CA SER A 236 -7.59 28.60 -17.00
C SER A 236 -7.30 27.12 -16.81
N GLY A 237 -6.05 26.81 -16.52
CA GLY A 237 -5.56 25.46 -16.28
C GLY A 237 -6.16 25.01 -14.97
N THR A 238 -7.44 24.67 -14.99
CA THR A 238 -8.14 24.03 -13.89
C THR A 238 -7.42 22.72 -13.65
N ARG A 239 -6.58 22.73 -12.59
CA ARG A 239 -5.91 21.52 -12.12
C ARG A 239 -6.99 20.46 -11.92
N PRO A 240 -6.78 19.22 -12.42
CA PRO A 240 -7.74 18.15 -12.22
C PRO A 240 -8.01 18.00 -10.72
N THR A 241 -9.28 18.15 -10.32
CA THR A 241 -9.75 17.90 -8.97
C THR A 241 -9.82 16.39 -8.80
N ILE A 242 -8.95 15.84 -7.96
CA ILE A 242 -8.95 14.42 -7.65
C ILE A 242 -10.08 14.20 -6.66
N SER A 243 -11.03 13.32 -7.01
CA SER A 243 -12.13 12.93 -6.12
C SER A 243 -11.56 12.50 -4.77
N SER A 244 -12.02 13.18 -3.72
CA SER A 244 -11.59 13.03 -2.33
C SER A 244 -11.71 11.58 -1.83
N ASP A 245 -12.59 10.79 -2.43
CA ASP A 245 -12.93 9.42 -2.01
C ASP A 245 -11.79 8.40 -2.21
N TYR A 246 -10.72 8.79 -2.92
CA TYR A 246 -9.54 7.97 -3.14
C TYR A 246 -8.33 8.38 -2.29
N LEU A 247 -8.48 9.37 -1.41
CA LEU A 247 -7.39 9.84 -0.56
C LEU A 247 -7.07 8.83 0.53
N CYS A 248 -5.79 8.65 0.81
CA CYS A 248 -5.28 7.78 1.85
C CYS A 248 -5.80 8.24 3.23
N TRP A 249 -6.88 7.64 3.72
CA TRP A 249 -7.55 8.00 4.98
C TRP A 249 -6.62 8.08 6.20
N TRP A 250 -5.48 7.38 6.17
CA TRP A 250 -4.46 7.39 7.22
C TRP A 250 -3.58 8.66 7.23
N LEU A 251 -3.70 9.52 6.22
CA LEU A 251 -3.13 10.88 6.16
C LEU A 251 -4.19 11.96 6.39
N ASN A 252 -5.23 11.64 7.18
CA ASN A 252 -6.22 12.58 7.71
C ASN A 252 -5.58 13.96 8.01
N PRO A 253 -6.29 15.11 7.86
CA PRO A 253 -5.71 16.44 8.01
C PRO A 253 -5.31 16.78 9.46
N ALA A 254 -5.17 15.77 10.32
CA ALA A 254 -4.53 15.86 11.62
C ALA A 254 -3.26 16.71 11.50
N PRO A 255 -3.09 17.77 12.30
CA PRO A 255 -2.03 18.76 12.08
C PRO A 255 -0.63 18.14 12.13
N ASP A 256 -0.46 17.08 12.93
CA ASP A 256 0.79 16.36 13.11
C ASP A 256 0.64 14.87 12.79
N ILE A 257 1.60 14.31 12.05
CA ILE A 257 1.70 12.86 11.83
C ILE A 257 2.82 12.36 12.72
N LEU A 258 2.47 11.70 13.83
CA LEU A 258 3.43 11.14 14.79
C LEU A 258 4.48 12.17 15.29
N GLN A 259 4.12 13.46 15.38
CA GLN A 259 5.04 14.57 15.70
C GLN A 259 6.29 14.58 14.81
N LEU A 260 6.15 14.18 13.53
CA LEU A 260 7.18 14.29 12.52
C LEU A 260 7.03 15.60 11.77
N ASP A 261 8.16 16.21 11.40
CA ASP A 261 8.17 17.38 10.52
C ASP A 261 7.69 16.96 9.13
N ARG A 262 6.50 17.43 8.77
CA ARG A 262 5.88 17.20 7.46
C ARG A 262 6.77 17.70 6.31
N THR A 263 7.49 18.79 6.50
CA THR A 263 8.41 19.31 5.49
C THR A 263 9.58 18.35 5.26
N GLU A 264 10.09 17.71 6.32
CA GLU A 264 11.11 16.67 6.23
C GLU A 264 10.60 15.42 5.49
N LEU A 265 9.35 15.02 5.76
CA LEU A 265 8.71 13.92 5.02
C LEU A 265 8.60 14.24 3.53
N VAL A 266 8.22 15.46 3.15
CA VAL A 266 8.19 15.89 1.74
C VAL A 266 9.59 15.90 1.12
N ARG A 267 10.63 16.33 1.84
CA ARG A 267 12.03 16.23 1.37
C ARG A 267 12.42 14.78 1.08
N SER A 268 11.92 13.82 1.84
CA SER A 268 12.17 12.39 1.58
C SER A 268 11.53 11.91 0.26
N ILE A 269 10.35 12.44 -0.09
CA ILE A 269 9.68 12.18 -1.38
C ILE A 269 10.49 12.76 -2.54
N ILE A 270 10.89 14.04 -2.41
CA ILE A 270 11.72 14.75 -3.42
C ILE A 270 13.02 13.98 -3.69
N LYS A 271 13.66 13.46 -2.64
CA LYS A 271 14.90 12.67 -2.76
C LYS A 271 14.71 11.44 -3.66
N GLU A 272 13.56 10.78 -3.62
CA GLU A 272 13.28 9.63 -4.48
C GLU A 272 12.83 10.06 -5.88
N THR A 273 12.04 11.14 -6.02
CA THR A 273 11.56 11.61 -7.33
C THR A 273 12.66 12.22 -8.20
N THR A 274 13.66 12.89 -7.61
CA THR A 274 14.83 13.44 -8.33
C THR A 274 15.62 12.38 -9.10
N ARG A 275 15.49 11.09 -8.74
CA ARG A 275 16.15 9.99 -9.44
C ARG A 275 15.47 9.62 -10.76
N ASN A 276 14.23 10.06 -10.99
CA ASN A 276 13.50 9.81 -12.23
C ASN A 276 13.38 11.11 -13.05
N ARG A 277 14.01 11.13 -14.23
CA ARG A 277 14.00 12.27 -15.15
C ARG A 277 12.58 12.66 -15.61
N ALA A 278 11.67 11.70 -15.75
CA ALA A 278 10.29 11.97 -16.15
C ALA A 278 9.54 12.81 -15.11
N LEU A 279 9.95 12.74 -13.83
CA LEU A 279 9.33 13.45 -12.71
C LEU A 279 10.02 14.77 -12.37
N GLN A 280 10.97 15.25 -13.19
CA GLN A 280 11.75 16.44 -12.90
C GLN A 280 10.86 17.69 -12.75
N ARG A 281 9.86 17.85 -13.63
CA ARG A 281 8.90 18.95 -13.55
C ARG A 281 8.11 18.91 -12.24
N LEU A 282 7.47 17.79 -11.93
CA LEU A 282 6.72 17.63 -10.68
C LEU A 282 7.61 17.89 -9.46
N THR A 283 8.84 17.39 -9.47
CA THR A 283 9.81 17.59 -8.39
C THR A 283 10.13 19.06 -8.15
N GLN A 284 10.30 19.85 -9.21
CA GLN A 284 10.49 21.31 -9.11
C GLN A 284 9.26 21.98 -8.51
N GLU A 285 8.07 21.62 -8.98
CA GLU A 285 6.82 22.19 -8.46
C GLU A 285 6.65 21.90 -6.96
N ILE A 286 6.85 20.65 -6.52
CA ILE A 286 6.78 20.27 -5.10
C ILE A 286 7.85 21.00 -4.27
N SER A 287 9.05 21.23 -4.84
CA SER A 287 10.13 21.95 -4.16
C SER A 287 9.78 23.43 -3.93
N ILE A 288 9.17 24.10 -4.90
CA ILE A 288 8.67 25.48 -4.76
C ILE A 288 7.56 25.52 -3.71
N ASP A 289 6.65 24.56 -3.77
CA ASP A 289 5.55 24.42 -2.82
C ASP A 289 6.05 24.24 -1.38
N LEU A 290 7.12 23.47 -1.20
CA LEU A 290 7.79 23.27 0.08
C LEU A 290 8.43 24.55 0.62
N GLN A 291 9.06 25.36 -0.24
CA GLN A 291 9.67 26.64 0.15
C GLN A 291 8.64 27.65 0.64
N HIS A 292 7.41 27.62 0.11
CA HIS A 292 6.32 28.50 0.56
C HIS A 292 5.68 28.03 1.88
N ALA A 293 5.89 26.77 2.28
CA ALA A 293 5.32 26.20 3.50
C ALA A 293 6.21 26.39 4.74
N THR A 294 7.49 26.73 4.56
CA THR A 294 8.47 27.01 5.62
C THR A 294 8.55 28.50 5.93
#